data_AF-A0A7S4UIC9-F1
#
_entry.id   AF-A0A7S4UIC9-F1
#
_cell.length_a   1.000
_cell.length_b   1.000
_cell.length_c   1.000
_cell.angle_alpha   90.00
_cell.angle_beta   90.00
_cell.angle_gamma   90.00
#
_symmetry.space_group_name_H-M   'P 1'
#
loop_
_entity.id
_entity.type
_entity.pdbx_description
1 polymer ?
#
loop_
_entity_poly.entity_id
_entity_poly.type
_entity_poly.pdbx_seq_one_letter_code
_entity_poly.pdbx_strand_id
1 'polypeptide(L)'
;MQDQRRSGETMSSMEEGGIGAKEFDYTTYYNVPECPVFRPTAREFQNPSKYIESIADKVRPFGICKIVPPESWKPPFMLNRKTFSFRTRVQHVNYLDGQARQRLIFVENLCRYMSRIGRPLERLPTVGSATLDVCRLFREVVSRKGMVAVTGGKLWSEVARAMGFEAPFGAALKMHYGRILFEYEKYKHPELNEVKQEEIAEEAMEGHEGEEAKASEEQKKKRRK
;
A
#
# COMPACT_ATOMS: atom_id res chain seq x y z
N MET A 1 45.92 -9.67 30.71
CA MET A 1 44.90 -10.58 30.12
C MET A 1 44.40 -9.91 28.86
N GLN A 2 44.64 -10.56 27.72
CA GLN A 2 44.46 -10.03 26.37
C GLN A 2 42.98 -10.02 25.99
N ASP A 3 42.51 -8.91 25.43
CA ASP A 3 41.19 -8.74 24.84
C ASP A 3 41.32 -9.02 23.33
N GLN A 4 40.92 -10.22 22.91
CA GLN A 4 40.88 -10.63 21.50
C GLN A 4 39.60 -10.10 20.86
N ARG A 5 39.71 -8.98 20.12
CA ARG A 5 38.69 -8.58 19.14
C ARG A 5 38.74 -9.56 17.97
N ARG A 6 37.72 -10.41 17.83
CA ARG A 6 37.49 -11.21 16.63
C ARG A 6 37.18 -10.29 15.45
N SER A 7 38.03 -10.42 14.45
CA SER A 7 37.91 -9.95 13.08
C SER A 7 36.63 -10.47 12.41
N GLY A 8 36.14 -9.72 11.44
CA GLY A 8 34.85 -9.91 10.79
C GLY A 8 34.64 -11.27 10.13
N GLU A 9 33.37 -11.67 10.13
CA GLU A 9 32.82 -12.67 9.23
C GLU A 9 31.80 -11.96 8.34
N THR A 10 32.19 -11.77 7.08
CA THR A 10 31.30 -11.44 5.98
C THR A 10 30.28 -12.57 5.81
N MET A 11 29.01 -12.29 6.10
CA MET A 11 27.90 -13.21 5.81
C MET A 11 27.54 -13.08 4.33
N SER A 12 28.37 -13.72 3.49
CA SER A 12 28.02 -14.01 2.10
C SER A 12 27.09 -15.22 2.07
N SER A 13 26.20 -15.21 1.07
CA SER A 13 25.50 -16.38 0.50
C SER A 13 24.39 -17.03 1.35
N MET A 14 23.17 -16.53 1.15
CA MET A 14 21.96 -17.36 1.04
C MET A 14 21.08 -16.75 -0.06
N GLU A 15 21.19 -17.30 -1.27
CA GLU A 15 20.20 -17.12 -2.33
C GLU A 15 19.07 -18.12 -2.08
N GLU A 16 17.84 -17.65 -1.89
CA GLU A 16 16.64 -18.37 -2.32
C GLU A 16 15.60 -17.37 -2.84
N GLY A 17 15.09 -17.67 -4.04
CA GLY A 17 14.25 -16.81 -4.86
C GLY A 17 12.91 -16.46 -4.23
N GLY A 18 12.60 -15.15 -4.27
CA GLY A 18 11.32 -14.59 -3.87
C GLY A 18 10.86 -13.55 -4.91
N ILE A 19 9.64 -13.76 -5.41
CA ILE A 19 9.00 -13.06 -6.52
C ILE A 19 8.82 -11.56 -6.21
N GLY A 20 9.43 -10.69 -7.04
CA GLY A 20 8.81 -9.49 -7.61
C GLY A 20 8.14 -8.45 -6.68
N ALA A 21 8.49 -8.35 -5.41
CA ALA A 21 8.36 -7.08 -4.71
C ALA A 21 9.32 -6.11 -5.40
N LYS A 22 8.90 -4.88 -5.75
CA LYS A 22 9.89 -3.82 -6.00
C LYS A 22 10.81 -3.83 -4.78
N GLU A 23 12.05 -4.25 -5.01
CA GLU A 23 13.07 -4.38 -3.99
C GLU A 23 13.09 -3.05 -3.24
N PHE A 24 12.60 -3.06 -2.00
CA PHE A 24 12.75 -1.90 -1.16
C PHE A 24 14.23 -1.84 -0.87
N ASP A 25 14.92 -0.96 -1.60
CA ASP A 25 16.35 -0.92 -1.62
C ASP A 25 16.88 -0.52 -0.23
N TYR A 26 17.24 -1.53 0.56
CA TYR A 26 17.92 -1.32 1.83
C TYR A 26 19.31 -0.69 1.63
N THR A 27 19.88 -0.68 0.41
CA THR A 27 21.13 0.03 0.13
C THR A 27 20.97 1.55 0.10
N THR A 28 19.76 2.08 -0.13
CA THR A 28 19.48 3.52 0.04
C THR A 28 19.54 3.94 1.51
N TYR A 29 19.28 3.03 2.47
CA TYR A 29 19.40 3.33 3.91
C TYR A 29 20.84 3.61 4.33
N TYR A 30 21.82 2.98 3.66
CA TYR A 30 23.24 3.14 3.93
C TYR A 30 23.90 4.30 3.16
N ASN A 31 23.17 4.93 2.23
CA ASN A 31 23.72 5.99 1.37
C ASN A 31 23.12 7.37 1.64
N VAL A 32 22.50 7.57 2.82
CA VAL A 32 22.07 8.89 3.27
C VAL A 32 23.29 9.68 3.73
N PRO A 33 23.64 10.81 3.09
CA PRO A 33 24.78 11.61 3.50
C PRO A 33 24.56 12.17 4.90
N GLU A 34 25.60 12.19 5.73
CA GLU A 34 25.53 12.80 7.05
C GLU A 34 25.20 14.31 6.94
N CYS A 35 24.39 14.80 7.88
CA CYS A 35 24.10 16.23 7.93
C CYS A 35 25.34 17.04 8.32
N PRO A 36 25.48 18.30 7.87
CA PRO A 36 26.58 19.17 8.28
C PRO A 36 26.67 19.34 9.80
N VAL A 37 27.89 19.27 10.32
CA VAL A 37 28.18 19.44 11.76
C VAL A 37 28.98 20.72 12.00
N PHE A 38 28.43 21.61 12.83
CA PHE A 38 29.03 22.89 13.17
C PHE A 38 29.52 22.92 14.63
N ARG A 39 30.68 23.54 14.86
CA ARG A 39 31.34 23.68 16.16
C ARG A 39 31.65 25.15 16.44
N PRO A 40 30.67 25.93 16.93
CA PRO A 40 30.88 27.34 17.27
C PRO A 40 31.98 27.52 18.31
N THR A 41 32.69 28.64 18.23
CA THR A 41 33.51 29.12 19.34
C THR A 41 32.64 29.59 20.51
N ALA A 42 33.22 29.72 21.70
CA ALA A 42 32.51 30.23 22.87
C ALA A 42 31.89 31.62 22.61
N ARG A 43 32.55 32.48 21.82
CA ARG A 43 32.06 33.81 21.45
C ARG A 43 30.85 33.74 20.52
N GLU A 44 30.91 32.89 19.50
CA GLU A 44 29.78 32.69 18.57
C GLU A 44 28.58 32.06 19.26
N PHE A 45 28.82 31.14 20.20
CA PHE A 45 27.78 30.45 20.95
C PHE A 45 27.05 31.35 21.97
N GLN A 46 27.58 32.54 22.29
CA GLN A 46 26.90 33.51 23.16
C GLN A 46 25.56 33.99 22.59
N ASN A 47 25.44 34.07 21.25
CA ASN A 47 24.22 34.51 20.57
C ASN A 47 23.75 33.44 19.57
N PRO A 48 23.06 32.37 20.04
CA PRO A 48 22.68 31.25 19.20
C PRO A 48 21.88 31.64 17.95
N SER A 49 20.95 32.60 18.05
CA SER A 49 20.15 33.04 16.90
C SER A 49 21.00 33.63 15.78
N LYS A 50 21.96 34.50 16.13
CA LYS A 50 22.90 35.09 15.15
C LYS A 50 23.80 34.04 14.53
N TYR A 51 24.20 33.03 15.30
CA TYR A 51 24.98 31.92 14.80
C TYR A 51 24.17 31.01 13.86
N ILE A 52 22.89 30.77 14.15
CA ILE A 52 21.99 30.01 13.26
C ILE A 52 21.80 30.77 11.93
N GLU A 53 21.59 32.08 11.99
CA GLU A 53 21.49 32.94 10.79
C GLU A 53 22.77 32.87 9.93
N SER A 54 23.96 32.89 10.55
CA SER A 54 25.22 32.86 9.82
C SER A 54 25.51 31.51 9.12
N ILE A 55 24.92 30.41 9.60
CA ILE A 55 25.05 29.08 8.99
C ILE A 55 23.86 28.70 8.10
N ALA A 56 22.77 29.48 8.09
CA ALA A 56 21.50 29.14 7.45
C ALA A 56 21.66 28.78 5.97
N ASP A 57 22.40 29.58 5.20
CA ASP A 57 22.61 29.34 3.76
C ASP A 57 23.34 28.02 3.49
N LYS A 58 24.20 27.59 4.41
CA LYS A 58 24.94 26.32 4.30
C LYS A 58 24.08 25.11 4.67
N VAL A 59 23.07 25.30 5.54
CA VAL A 59 22.18 24.24 6.03
C VAL A 59 20.96 24.05 5.14
N ARG A 60 20.50 25.13 4.48
CA ARG A 60 19.28 25.15 3.67
C ARG A 60 19.18 24.02 2.64
N PRO A 61 20.26 23.60 1.94
CA PRO A 61 20.19 22.47 1.01
C PRO A 61 19.93 21.11 1.69
N PHE A 62 20.33 20.95 2.96
CA PHE A 62 20.23 19.69 3.71
C PHE A 62 18.97 19.60 4.57
N GLY A 63 18.35 20.73 4.90
CA GLY A 63 17.15 20.82 5.75
C GLY A 63 17.41 20.63 7.25
N ILE A 64 18.47 19.91 7.63
CA ILE A 64 18.90 19.70 9.02
C ILE A 64 20.42 19.89 9.19
N CYS A 65 20.85 20.22 10.40
CA CYS A 65 22.26 20.23 10.78
C CYS A 65 22.43 19.86 12.26
N LYS A 66 23.66 19.52 12.64
CA LYS A 66 24.04 19.27 14.04
C LYS A 66 24.95 20.38 14.55
N ILE A 67 24.60 21.00 15.67
CA ILE A 67 25.46 21.97 16.36
C ILE A 67 26.03 21.29 17.61
N VAL A 68 27.35 21.19 17.67
CA VAL A 68 28.06 20.69 18.84
C VAL A 68 28.52 21.90 19.65
N PRO A 69 28.03 22.10 20.88
CA PRO A 69 28.38 23.27 21.68
C PRO A 69 29.87 23.29 22.05
N PRO A 70 30.43 24.45 22.44
CA PRO A 70 31.78 24.56 22.95
C PRO A 70 31.99 23.67 24.19
N GLU A 71 33.21 23.17 24.38
CA GLU A 71 33.53 22.27 25.50
C GLU A 71 33.34 22.91 26.89
N SER A 72 33.45 24.24 26.98
CA SER A 72 33.16 25.01 28.19
C SER A 72 31.68 25.02 28.58
N TRP A 73 30.77 24.68 27.66
CA TRP A 73 29.33 24.66 27.90
C TRP A 73 28.88 23.27 28.35
N LYS A 74 28.75 23.09 29.67
CA LYS A 74 28.33 21.84 30.32
C LYS A 74 27.23 22.11 31.33
N PRO A 75 25.97 22.33 30.88
CA PRO A 75 24.87 22.57 31.80
C PRO A 75 24.60 21.32 32.66
N PRO A 76 24.27 21.49 33.95
CA PRO A 76 23.88 20.37 34.79
C PRO A 76 22.52 19.80 34.34
N PHE A 77 22.37 18.48 34.45
CA PHE A 77 21.08 17.84 34.21
C PHE A 77 20.15 18.07 35.40
N MET A 78 19.12 18.89 35.22
CA MET A 78 18.26 19.36 36.31
C MET A 78 17.22 18.33 36.80
N LEU A 79 16.94 17.28 36.03
CA LEU A 79 15.91 16.30 36.37
C LEU A 79 16.47 15.18 37.24
N ASN A 80 15.80 14.90 38.36
CA ASN A 80 16.14 13.77 39.21
C ASN A 80 15.58 12.47 38.61
N ARG A 81 16.48 11.61 38.13
CA ARG A 81 16.14 10.31 37.50
C ARG A 81 15.40 9.34 38.42
N LYS A 82 15.56 9.45 39.75
CA LYS A 82 14.94 8.53 40.72
C LYS A 82 13.48 8.86 40.98
N THR A 83 13.10 10.13 40.80
CA THR A 83 11.75 10.62 41.12
C THR A 83 10.94 10.97 39.88
N PHE A 84 11.59 11.13 38.73
CA PHE A 84 10.92 11.46 37.48
C PHE A 84 10.28 10.21 36.85
N SER A 85 8.97 10.22 36.70
CA SER A 85 8.22 9.24 35.90
C SER A 85 7.32 9.96 34.91
N PHE A 86 7.09 9.33 33.77
CA PHE A 86 6.15 9.82 32.77
C PHE A 86 5.42 8.64 32.15
N ARG A 87 4.19 8.88 31.68
CA ARG A 87 3.40 7.85 31.01
C ARG A 87 4.01 7.57 29.63
N THR A 88 4.42 6.34 29.40
CA THR A 88 4.93 5.91 28.10
C THR A 88 3.79 5.69 27.11
N ARG A 89 4.10 5.74 25.81
CA ARG A 89 3.19 5.33 24.74
C ARG A 89 3.81 4.15 24.02
N VAL A 90 3.03 3.08 23.84
CA VAL A 90 3.45 1.92 23.04
C VAL A 90 3.35 2.30 21.57
N GLN A 91 4.44 2.16 20.83
CA GLN A 91 4.46 2.30 19.38
C GLN A 91 4.68 0.92 18.76
N HIS A 92 3.66 0.39 18.09
CA HIS A 92 3.77 -0.87 17.38
C HIS A 92 4.36 -0.59 15.99
N VAL A 93 5.63 -0.95 15.78
CA VAL A 93 6.40 -0.61 14.57
C VAL A 93 5.72 -1.06 13.28
N ASN A 94 5.03 -2.21 13.33
CA ASN A 94 4.27 -2.76 12.20
C ASN A 94 3.09 -1.87 11.74
N TYR A 95 2.69 -0.86 12.52
CA TYR A 95 1.63 0.09 12.21
C TYR A 95 2.16 1.53 11.99
N LEU A 96 3.48 1.73 12.06
CA LEU A 96 4.11 3.03 11.82
C LEU A 96 4.22 3.35 10.32
N ASP A 97 4.27 2.32 9.47
CA ASP A 97 4.11 2.48 8.03
C ASP A 97 2.64 2.85 7.73
N GLY A 98 2.44 4.03 7.11
CA GLY A 98 1.12 4.54 6.75
C GLY A 98 0.33 3.56 5.87
N GLN A 99 1.03 2.78 5.03
CA GLN A 99 0.41 1.74 4.22
C GLN A 99 -0.07 0.57 5.08
N ALA A 100 0.71 0.15 6.09
CA ALA A 100 0.30 -0.90 7.02
C ALA A 100 -0.93 -0.52 7.85
N ARG A 101 -1.02 0.74 8.29
CA ARG A 101 -2.20 1.27 8.98
C ARG A 101 -3.44 1.26 8.09
N GLN A 102 -3.31 1.68 6.83
CA GLN A 102 -4.42 1.64 5.86
C GLN A 102 -4.90 0.20 5.61
N ARG A 103 -3.98 -0.77 5.49
CA ARG A 103 -4.32 -2.19 5.35
C ARG A 103 -5.12 -2.71 6.55
N LEU A 104 -4.72 -2.38 7.77
CA LEU A 104 -5.45 -2.80 8.98
C LEU A 104 -6.87 -2.22 9.01
N ILE A 105 -7.00 -0.91 8.81
CA ILE A 105 -8.31 -0.23 8.82
C ILE A 105 -9.23 -0.81 7.75
N PHE A 106 -8.70 -1.13 6.57
CA PHE A 106 -9.46 -1.79 5.52
C PHE A 106 -9.99 -3.16 5.97
N VAL A 107 -9.13 -4.01 6.53
CA VAL A 107 -9.51 -5.35 7.02
C VAL A 107 -10.56 -5.26 8.13
N GLU A 108 -10.40 -4.36 9.10
CA GLU A 108 -11.39 -4.13 10.15
C GLU A 108 -12.76 -3.72 9.60
N ASN A 109 -12.77 -2.79 8.64
CA ASN A 109 -14.00 -2.32 8.01
C ASN A 109 -14.69 -3.43 7.20
N LEU A 110 -13.90 -4.25 6.50
CA LEU A 110 -14.39 -5.40 5.76
C LEU A 110 -15.00 -6.44 6.70
N CYS A 111 -14.31 -6.81 7.78
CA CYS A 111 -14.83 -7.75 8.78
C CYS A 111 -16.12 -7.23 9.40
N ARG A 112 -16.19 -5.95 9.76
CA ARG A 112 -17.41 -5.32 10.31
C ARG A 112 -18.57 -5.38 9.33
N TYR A 113 -18.32 -5.09 8.05
CA TYR A 113 -19.35 -5.21 7.01
C TYR A 113 -19.83 -6.65 6.83
N MET A 114 -18.90 -7.59 6.81
CA MET A 114 -19.18 -9.02 6.63
C MET A 114 -20.01 -9.61 7.76
N SER A 115 -19.71 -9.23 9.00
CA SER A 115 -20.56 -9.57 10.15
C SER A 115 -21.96 -8.98 10.03
N ARG A 116 -22.10 -7.76 9.50
CA ARG A 116 -23.40 -7.10 9.32
C ARG A 116 -24.29 -7.82 8.28
N ILE A 117 -23.71 -8.35 7.21
CA ILE A 117 -24.45 -9.11 6.18
C ILE A 117 -24.65 -10.59 6.53
N GLY A 118 -24.30 -11.01 7.75
CA GLY A 118 -24.46 -12.39 8.22
C GLY A 118 -23.43 -13.37 7.66
N ARG A 119 -22.30 -12.89 7.12
CA ARG A 119 -21.22 -13.72 6.58
C ARG A 119 -19.87 -13.35 7.22
N PRO A 120 -19.72 -13.51 8.54
CA PRO A 120 -18.50 -13.09 9.24
C PRO A 120 -17.25 -13.77 8.68
N LEU A 121 -16.17 -12.99 8.53
CA LEU A 121 -14.88 -13.53 8.09
C LEU A 121 -14.10 -14.01 9.30
N GLU A 122 -14.03 -15.33 9.48
CA GLU A 122 -13.22 -15.93 10.56
C GLU A 122 -11.72 -15.88 10.26
N ARG A 123 -11.34 -16.02 8.98
CA ARG A 123 -9.96 -15.98 8.53
C ARG A 123 -9.85 -15.46 7.10
N LEU A 124 -8.83 -14.62 6.86
CA LEU A 124 -8.47 -14.21 5.51
C LEU A 124 -7.90 -15.40 4.72
N PRO A 125 -8.20 -15.50 3.41
CA PRO A 125 -7.70 -16.58 2.58
C PRO A 125 -6.18 -16.51 2.43
N THR A 126 -5.57 -17.66 2.23
CA THR A 126 -4.14 -17.80 1.91
C THR A 126 -4.01 -18.17 0.43
N VAL A 127 -3.08 -17.54 -0.28
CA VAL A 127 -2.74 -17.90 -1.66
C VAL A 127 -1.26 -18.30 -1.67
N GLY A 128 -0.99 -19.59 -1.93
CA GLY A 128 0.34 -20.17 -1.72
C GLY A 128 0.67 -20.31 -0.23
N SER A 129 1.82 -19.79 0.20
CA SER A 129 2.27 -19.80 1.62
C SER A 129 1.93 -18.50 2.38
N ALA A 130 1.44 -17.46 1.69
CA ALA A 130 1.20 -16.14 2.27
C ALA A 130 -0.29 -15.81 2.39
N THR A 131 -0.65 -15.09 3.45
CA THR A 131 -2.01 -14.53 3.61
C THR A 131 -2.29 -13.51 2.50
N LEU A 132 -3.47 -13.57 1.90
CA LEU A 132 -3.85 -12.69 0.81
C LEU A 132 -4.02 -11.25 1.32
N ASP A 133 -3.28 -10.31 0.75
CA ASP A 133 -3.49 -8.88 0.98
C ASP A 133 -4.77 -8.42 0.28
N VAL A 134 -5.89 -8.55 0.99
CA VAL A 134 -7.22 -8.16 0.50
C VAL A 134 -7.35 -6.66 0.21
N CYS A 135 -6.56 -5.81 0.89
CA CYS A 135 -6.57 -4.37 0.67
C CYS A 135 -5.90 -4.01 -0.66
N ARG A 136 -4.74 -4.64 -0.95
CA ARG A 136 -4.07 -4.50 -2.25
C ARG A 136 -4.93 -5.07 -3.36
N LEU A 137 -5.49 -6.27 -3.19
CA LEU A 137 -6.35 -6.90 -4.18
C LEU A 137 -7.58 -6.04 -4.52
N PHE A 138 -8.25 -5.48 -3.50
CA PHE A 138 -9.37 -4.56 -3.69
C PHE A 138 -8.97 -3.32 -4.50
N ARG A 139 -7.86 -2.66 -4.14
CA ARG A 139 -7.37 -1.49 -4.88
C ARG A 139 -7.04 -1.82 -6.33
N GLU A 140 -6.38 -2.94 -6.59
CA GLU A 140 -6.04 -3.36 -7.95
C GLU A 140 -7.30 -3.60 -8.79
N VAL A 141 -8.32 -4.29 -8.27
CA VAL A 141 -9.56 -4.55 -9.01
C VAL A 141 -10.39 -3.28 -9.21
N VAL A 142 -10.54 -2.44 -8.18
CA VAL A 142 -11.24 -1.15 -8.27
C VAL A 142 -10.58 -0.21 -9.28
N SER A 143 -9.23 -0.15 -9.30
CA SER A 143 -8.49 0.65 -10.29
C SER A 143 -8.73 0.20 -11.74
N ARG A 144 -9.15 -1.06 -11.93
CA ARG A 144 -9.51 -1.67 -13.23
C ARG A 144 -11.03 -1.70 -13.46
N LYS A 145 -11.76 -0.77 -12.85
CA LYS A 145 -13.22 -0.60 -12.98
C LYS A 145 -14.05 -1.77 -12.41
N GLY A 146 -13.55 -2.45 -11.37
CA GLY A 146 -14.31 -3.43 -10.59
C GLY A 146 -14.26 -4.87 -11.11
N MET A 147 -14.84 -5.80 -10.35
CA MET A 147 -14.73 -7.25 -10.59
C MET A 147 -15.28 -7.67 -11.95
N VAL A 148 -16.37 -7.03 -12.37
CA VAL A 148 -17.11 -7.35 -13.58
C VAL A 148 -16.31 -6.98 -14.83
N ALA A 149 -15.67 -5.80 -14.84
CA ALA A 149 -14.80 -5.34 -15.92
C ALA A 149 -13.54 -6.22 -16.03
N VAL A 150 -12.87 -6.49 -14.90
CA VAL A 150 -11.69 -7.38 -14.84
C VAL A 150 -12.00 -8.78 -15.37
N THR A 151 -13.19 -9.30 -15.05
CA THR A 151 -13.62 -10.62 -15.53
C THR A 151 -13.95 -10.61 -17.02
N GLY A 152 -14.65 -9.59 -17.52
CA GLY A 152 -14.98 -9.44 -18.94
C GLY A 152 -13.72 -9.26 -19.81
N GLY A 153 -12.76 -8.48 -19.33
CA GLY A 153 -11.48 -8.25 -20.01
C GLY A 153 -10.42 -9.33 -19.82
N LYS A 154 -10.73 -10.44 -19.10
CA LYS A 154 -9.77 -11.52 -18.78
C LYS A 154 -8.48 -11.04 -18.09
N LEU A 155 -8.57 -9.98 -17.28
CA LEU A 155 -7.42 -9.27 -16.69
C LEU A 155 -6.91 -9.90 -15.37
N TRP A 156 -7.49 -11.02 -14.93
CA TRP A 156 -7.12 -11.66 -13.65
C TRP A 156 -5.65 -12.12 -13.59
N SER A 157 -5.06 -12.47 -14.73
CA SER A 157 -3.63 -12.79 -14.82
C SER A 157 -2.75 -11.56 -14.57
N GLU A 158 -3.19 -10.39 -15.04
CA GLU A 158 -2.48 -9.12 -14.79
C GLU A 158 -2.63 -8.67 -13.34
N VAL A 159 -3.82 -8.87 -12.74
CA VAL A 159 -4.05 -8.64 -11.32
C VAL A 159 -3.16 -9.55 -10.48
N ALA A 160 -3.02 -10.84 -10.84
CA ALA A 160 -2.11 -11.76 -10.17
C ALA A 160 -0.65 -11.26 -10.23
N ARG A 161 -0.19 -10.84 -11.41
CA ARG A 161 1.14 -10.26 -11.60
C ARG A 161 1.34 -8.99 -10.78
N ALA A 162 0.34 -8.10 -10.75
CA ALA A 162 0.38 -6.87 -9.96
C ALA A 162 0.37 -7.13 -8.44
N MET A 163 -0.19 -8.26 -8.02
CA MET A 163 -0.14 -8.75 -6.64
C MET A 163 1.20 -9.44 -6.28
N GLY A 164 2.10 -9.62 -7.25
CA GLY A 164 3.38 -10.32 -7.05
C GLY A 164 3.25 -11.83 -7.15
N PHE A 165 2.18 -12.35 -7.76
CA PHE A 165 2.01 -13.76 -8.03
C PHE A 165 2.31 -14.06 -9.50
N GLU A 166 3.20 -15.00 -9.77
CA GLU A 166 3.39 -15.53 -11.11
C GLU A 166 2.27 -16.53 -11.44
N ALA A 167 1.83 -16.62 -12.69
CA ALA A 167 0.72 -17.50 -13.09
C ALA A 167 0.89 -18.93 -12.48
N PRO A 168 -0.19 -19.58 -11.99
CA PRO A 168 -1.58 -19.49 -12.47
C PRO A 168 -2.63 -18.99 -11.44
N PHE A 169 -2.32 -18.02 -10.57
CA PHE A 169 -3.24 -17.65 -9.47
C PHE A 169 -4.46 -16.79 -9.85
N GLY A 170 -4.63 -16.39 -11.11
CA GLY A 170 -5.73 -15.50 -11.53
C GLY A 170 -7.14 -16.04 -11.19
N ALA A 171 -7.38 -17.34 -11.40
CA ALA A 171 -8.66 -17.97 -11.07
C ALA A 171 -8.94 -18.01 -9.56
N ALA A 172 -7.91 -18.28 -8.74
CA ALA A 172 -8.01 -18.28 -7.29
C ALA A 172 -8.32 -16.88 -6.74
N LEU A 173 -7.64 -15.85 -7.27
CA LEU A 173 -7.91 -14.47 -6.91
C LEU A 173 -9.34 -14.05 -7.25
N LYS A 174 -9.84 -14.42 -8.44
CA LYS A 174 -11.24 -14.20 -8.84
C LYS A 174 -12.22 -14.83 -7.85
N MET A 175 -12.01 -16.09 -7.49
CA MET A 175 -12.85 -16.82 -6.55
C MET A 175 -12.85 -16.15 -5.16
N HIS A 176 -11.66 -15.81 -4.63
CA HIS A 176 -11.55 -15.13 -3.34
C HIS A 176 -12.18 -13.73 -3.36
N TYR A 177 -11.99 -12.99 -4.46
CA TYR A 177 -12.61 -11.68 -4.65
C TYR A 177 -14.14 -11.78 -4.66
N GLY A 178 -14.70 -12.71 -5.45
CA GLY A 178 -16.14 -12.91 -5.53
C GLY A 178 -16.76 -13.26 -4.17
N ARG A 179 -16.07 -14.09 -3.38
CA ARG A 179 -16.57 -14.52 -2.07
C ARG A 179 -16.50 -13.43 -1.00
N ILE A 180 -15.42 -12.63 -1.00
CA ILE A 180 -15.05 -11.78 0.15
C ILE A 180 -15.13 -10.28 -0.19
N LEU A 181 -14.87 -9.87 -1.41
CA LEU A 181 -14.71 -8.45 -1.74
C LEU A 181 -15.83 -7.92 -2.61
N PHE A 182 -16.53 -8.76 -3.38
CA PHE A 182 -17.52 -8.27 -4.34
C PHE A 182 -18.73 -7.58 -3.71
N GLU A 183 -19.30 -8.13 -2.63
CA GLU A 183 -20.39 -7.46 -1.91
C GLU A 183 -19.91 -6.17 -1.22
N TYR A 184 -18.66 -6.15 -0.75
CA TYR A 184 -18.05 -4.94 -0.20
C TYR A 184 -17.77 -3.88 -1.28
N GLU A 185 -17.37 -4.29 -2.48
CA GLU A 185 -17.22 -3.43 -3.66
C GLU A 185 -18.54 -2.77 -4.01
N LYS A 186 -19.65 -3.52 -4.12
CA LYS A 186 -20.98 -2.94 -4.38
C LYS A 186 -21.39 -1.91 -3.32
N TYR A 187 -21.06 -2.15 -2.05
CA TYR A 187 -21.37 -1.23 -0.97
C TYR A 187 -20.52 0.05 -0.98
N LYS A 188 -19.26 -0.03 -1.42
CA LYS A 188 -18.31 1.10 -1.42
C LYS A 188 -18.22 1.86 -2.74
N HIS A 189 -18.50 1.16 -3.84
CA HIS A 189 -18.42 1.61 -5.21
C HIS A 189 -19.63 1.12 -6.00
N PRO A 190 -20.86 1.57 -5.66
CA PRO A 190 -22.07 1.22 -6.43
C PRO A 190 -21.93 1.61 -7.91
N GLU A 191 -21.25 2.71 -8.20
CA GLU A 191 -21.05 3.26 -9.55
C GLU A 191 -20.32 2.30 -10.50
N LEU A 192 -19.49 1.40 -9.97
CA LEU A 192 -18.74 0.43 -10.78
C LEU A 192 -19.60 -0.77 -11.23
N ASN A 193 -20.78 -0.94 -10.63
CA ASN A 193 -21.67 -2.06 -10.89
C ASN A 193 -22.99 -1.64 -11.58
N GLU A 194 -23.29 -0.35 -11.66
CA GLU A 194 -24.47 0.20 -12.34
C GLU A 194 -24.34 0.16 -13.87
N VAL A 195 -23.13 0.34 -14.40
CA VAL A 195 -22.84 0.54 -15.85
C VAL A 195 -23.32 -0.61 -16.75
N LYS A 196 -23.51 -1.83 -16.22
CA LYS A 196 -23.98 -2.96 -17.04
C LYS A 196 -25.48 -3.14 -17.14
N GLN A 197 -26.30 -2.54 -16.28
CA GLN A 197 -27.75 -2.64 -16.48
C GLN A 197 -28.19 -1.82 -17.69
N GLU A 198 -27.51 -0.70 -17.96
CA GLU A 198 -27.81 0.17 -19.10
C GLU A 198 -27.26 -0.41 -20.41
N GLU A 199 -26.01 -0.91 -20.45
CA GLU A 199 -25.44 -1.56 -21.66
C GLU A 199 -26.20 -2.84 -22.07
N ILE A 200 -26.64 -3.66 -21.10
CA ILE A 200 -27.45 -4.86 -21.38
C ILE A 200 -28.88 -4.47 -21.82
N ALA A 201 -29.41 -3.34 -21.34
CA ALA A 201 -30.71 -2.84 -21.77
C ALA A 201 -30.65 -2.22 -23.18
N GLU A 202 -29.58 -1.51 -23.53
CA GLU A 202 -29.36 -0.97 -24.88
C GLU A 202 -29.13 -2.08 -25.91
N GLU A 203 -28.28 -3.08 -25.63
CA GLU A 203 -28.09 -4.23 -26.52
C GLU A 203 -29.37 -5.06 -26.71
N ALA A 204 -30.23 -5.14 -25.69
CA ALA A 204 -31.52 -5.82 -25.77
C ALA A 204 -32.57 -5.04 -26.59
N MET A 205 -32.47 -3.71 -26.67
CA MET A 205 -33.38 -2.88 -27.48
C MET A 205 -32.97 -2.87 -28.96
N GLU A 206 -31.67 -2.80 -29.28
CA GLU A 206 -31.20 -2.86 -30.68
C GLU A 206 -31.42 -4.24 -31.33
N GLY A 207 -31.45 -5.32 -30.55
CA GLY A 207 -31.70 -6.68 -31.06
C GLY A 207 -33.13 -6.93 -31.55
N HIS A 208 -34.12 -6.16 -31.09
CA HIS A 208 -35.54 -6.42 -31.41
C HIS A 208 -36.00 -5.73 -32.72
N GLU A 209 -35.48 -4.53 -33.01
CA GLU A 209 -35.82 -3.80 -34.25
C GLU A 209 -35.27 -4.49 -35.52
N GLY A 210 -34.16 -5.21 -35.39
CA GLY A 210 -33.54 -5.95 -36.51
C GLY A 210 -34.26 -7.26 -36.90
N GLU A 211 -35.02 -7.87 -36.00
CA GLU A 211 -35.78 -9.11 -36.26
C GLU A 211 -37.17 -8.84 -36.87
N GLU A 212 -37.87 -7.80 -36.42
CA GLU A 212 -39.17 -7.41 -37.00
C GLU A 212 -39.04 -6.93 -38.46
N ALA A 213 -37.96 -6.21 -38.78
CA ALA A 213 -37.70 -5.76 -40.15
C ALA A 213 -37.52 -6.95 -41.12
N LYS A 214 -36.79 -7.99 -40.71
CA LYS A 214 -36.53 -9.19 -41.53
C LYS A 214 -37.77 -10.09 -41.70
N ALA A 215 -38.59 -10.23 -40.66
CA ALA A 215 -39.83 -10.99 -40.74
C ALA A 215 -40.84 -10.37 -41.73
N SER A 216 -40.89 -9.03 -41.80
CA SER A 216 -41.78 -8.30 -42.72
C SER A 216 -41.37 -8.45 -44.20
N GLU A 217 -40.08 -8.62 -44.47
CA GLU A 217 -39.53 -8.70 -45.82
C GLU A 217 -39.68 -10.13 -46.40
N GLU A 218 -39.56 -11.16 -45.56
CA GLU A 218 -39.73 -12.55 -45.97
C GLU A 218 -41.19 -12.91 -46.29
N GLN A 219 -42.16 -12.32 -45.56
CA GLN A 219 -43.59 -12.48 -45.85
C GLN A 219 -44.01 -11.80 -47.16
N LYS A 220 -43.38 -10.68 -47.54
CA LYS A 220 -43.64 -10.03 -48.84
C LYS A 220 -43.08 -10.84 -50.01
N LYS A 221 -42.00 -11.59 -49.81
CA LYS A 221 -41.38 -12.45 -50.84
C LYS A 221 -42.17 -13.74 -51.12
N LYS A 222 -42.86 -14.29 -50.11
CA LYS A 222 -43.72 -15.48 -50.25
C LYS A 222 -45.08 -15.23 -50.90
N ARG A 223 -45.58 -13.99 -50.96
CA ARG A 223 -46.86 -13.64 -51.63
C ARG A 223 -46.74 -13.28 -53.12
N ARG A 224 -45.53 -13.35 -53.69
CA ARG A 224 -45.22 -12.95 -55.08
C ARG A 224 -44.81 -14.10 -56.00
N LYS A 225 -44.98 -15.35 -55.53
CA LYS A 225 -44.70 -16.57 -56.29
C LYS A 225 -45.96 -17.43 -56.28
#